data_AF-A0A812YR25-F1
#
_entry.id   AF-A0A812YR25-F1
#
_cell.length_a   1.000
_cell.length_b   1.000
_cell.length_c   1.000
_cell.angle_alpha   90.00
_cell.angle_beta   90.00
_cell.angle_gamma   90.00
#
_symmetry.space_group_name_H-M   'P 1'
#
loop_
_entity.id
_entity.type
_entity.pdbx_description
1 polymer ?
#
loop_
_entity_poly.entity_id
_entity_poly.type
_entity_poly.pdbx_seq_one_letter_code
_entity_poly.pdbx_strand_id
1 'polypeptide(L)'
;MVSTLEGRWLLEDENGDTTIALISENGEVKFMEDPEAEMRIAEPNPGTPEFLLLSSDGEELCQVKLVEAESGPTLQLQGQDGHTETWRKIRQDAPKTVSRKKGALPRIFTKDWGRKQESMKKGNRVPRRRLPPRTRRRKERKASPGL
;
A
#
# COMPACT_ATOMS: atom_id res chain seq x y z
N MET A 1 -14.61 -22.43 -15.53
CA MET A 1 -14.00 -23.18 -14.41
C MET A 1 -12.69 -22.50 -13.96
N VAL A 2 -12.00 -21.77 -14.86
CA VAL A 2 -10.88 -20.86 -14.53
C VAL A 2 -11.17 -19.89 -13.38
N SER A 3 -12.40 -19.41 -13.24
CA SER A 3 -12.79 -18.51 -12.14
C SER A 3 -12.54 -19.05 -10.73
N THR A 4 -12.40 -20.38 -10.56
CA THR A 4 -12.00 -20.97 -9.27
C THR A 4 -10.56 -20.60 -8.87
N LEU A 5 -9.74 -20.26 -9.86
CA LEU A 5 -8.36 -19.82 -9.69
C LEU A 5 -8.26 -18.34 -9.32
N GLU A 6 -9.35 -17.57 -9.38
CA GLU A 6 -9.34 -16.15 -9.05
C GLU A 6 -8.76 -15.91 -7.65
N GLY A 7 -7.86 -14.95 -7.55
CA GLY A 7 -7.33 -14.46 -6.28
C GLY A 7 -5.83 -14.17 -6.29
N ARG A 8 -5.27 -14.12 -5.08
CA ARG A 8 -3.84 -13.89 -4.85
C ARG A 8 -3.14 -15.22 -4.61
N TRP A 9 -2.01 -15.40 -5.28
CA TRP A 9 -1.21 -16.60 -5.25
C TRP A 9 0.22 -16.25 -4.87
N LEU A 10 0.80 -17.07 -4.01
CA LEU A 10 2.17 -16.98 -3.54
C LEU A 10 3.01 -17.99 -4.31
N LEU A 11 4.08 -17.51 -4.94
CA LEU A 11 5.05 -18.30 -5.67
C LEU A 11 6.30 -18.38 -4.82
N GLU A 12 6.88 -19.56 -4.71
CA GLU A 12 8.12 -19.80 -3.95
C GLU A 12 9.10 -20.42 -4.95
N ASP A 13 10.17 -19.69 -5.26
CA ASP A 13 11.22 -20.19 -6.15
C ASP A 13 12.19 -21.12 -5.40
N GLU A 14 13.12 -21.74 -6.12
CA GLU A 14 14.13 -22.63 -5.51
C GLU A 14 15.12 -21.90 -4.57
N ASN A 15 15.24 -20.57 -4.69
CA ASN A 15 16.10 -19.73 -3.87
C ASN A 15 15.42 -19.26 -2.58
N GLY A 16 14.12 -19.52 -2.43
CA GLY A 16 13.28 -19.04 -1.33
C GLY A 16 12.79 -17.60 -1.51
N ASP A 17 13.03 -17.00 -2.68
CA ASP A 17 12.40 -15.75 -3.08
C ASP A 17 10.91 -16.00 -3.31
N THR A 18 10.10 -15.03 -2.89
CA THR A 18 8.65 -15.18 -2.87
C THR A 18 7.97 -14.08 -3.65
N THR A 19 7.36 -14.45 -4.78
CA THR A 19 6.63 -13.53 -5.66
C THR A 19 5.13 -13.70 -5.47
N ILE A 20 4.35 -12.67 -5.76
CA ILE A 20 2.88 -12.74 -5.72
C ILE A 20 2.33 -12.59 -7.14
N ALA A 21 1.44 -13.51 -7.52
CA ALA A 21 0.63 -13.40 -8.72
C ALA A 21 -0.84 -13.13 -8.37
N LEU A 22 -1.50 -12.36 -9.22
CA LEU A 22 -2.93 -12.11 -9.23
C LEU A 22 -3.54 -12.82 -10.43
N ILE A 23 -4.49 -13.72 -10.17
CA ILE A 23 -5.26 -14.39 -11.22
C ILE A 23 -6.66 -13.76 -11.24
N SER A 24 -7.06 -13.24 -12.39
CA SER A 24 -8.41 -12.69 -12.60
C SER A 24 -9.43 -13.80 -12.89
N GLU A 25 -10.73 -13.47 -12.82
CA GLU A 25 -11.81 -14.40 -13.16
C GLU A 25 -11.69 -14.98 -14.58
N ASN A 26 -11.12 -14.18 -15.50
CA ASN A 26 -10.90 -14.56 -16.89
C ASN A 26 -9.60 -15.37 -17.11
N GLY A 27 -8.82 -15.58 -16.04
CA GLY A 27 -7.55 -16.28 -16.06
C GLY A 27 -6.34 -15.40 -16.35
N GLU A 28 -6.48 -14.09 -16.49
CA GLU A 28 -5.31 -13.21 -16.67
C GLU A 28 -4.43 -13.29 -15.42
N VAL A 29 -3.12 -13.45 -15.62
CA VAL A 29 -2.12 -13.54 -14.56
C VAL A 29 -1.30 -12.27 -14.58
N LYS A 30 -1.16 -11.62 -13.42
CA LYS A 30 -0.30 -10.45 -13.23
C LYS A 30 0.65 -10.68 -12.08
N PHE A 31 1.95 -10.55 -12.33
CA PHE A 31 2.96 -10.65 -11.29
C PHE A 31 3.17 -9.28 -10.63
N MET A 32 3.42 -9.27 -9.32
CA MET A 32 3.68 -8.01 -8.60
C MET A 32 5.07 -7.42 -8.90
N GLU A 33 6.04 -8.27 -9.24
CA GLU A 33 7.41 -7.86 -9.57
C GLU A 33 7.55 -7.42 -11.03
N ASP A 34 6.78 -8.06 -11.91
CA ASP A 34 6.70 -7.73 -13.33
C ASP A 34 5.22 -7.58 -13.75
N PRO A 35 4.65 -6.37 -13.61
CA PRO A 35 3.28 -6.11 -14.00
C PRO A 35 3.09 -6.00 -15.52
N GLU A 36 4.18 -5.95 -16.30
CA GLU A 36 4.15 -5.93 -17.77
C GLU A 36 4.12 -7.34 -18.36
N ALA A 37 4.43 -8.37 -17.57
CA ALA A 37 4.26 -9.76 -17.96
C ALA A 37 2.78 -10.08 -18.24
N GLU A 38 2.47 -10.29 -19.52
CA GLU A 38 1.15 -10.69 -19.99
C GLU A 38 1.09 -12.22 -20.10
N MET A 39 0.48 -12.86 -19.11
CA MET A 39 0.23 -14.29 -19.11
C MET A 39 -1.24 -14.60 -18.82
N ARG A 40 -1.71 -15.76 -19.25
CA ARG A 40 -3.10 -16.16 -19.04
C ARG A 40 -3.23 -17.66 -18.77
N ILE A 41 -4.06 -18.01 -17.80
CA ILE A 41 -4.48 -19.38 -17.56
C ILE A 41 -5.79 -19.66 -18.32
N ALA A 42 -5.79 -20.74 -19.09
CA ALA A 42 -6.93 -21.19 -19.87
C ALA A 42 -7.28 -22.65 -19.57
N GLU A 43 -8.53 -23.02 -19.84
CA GLU A 43 -8.99 -24.41 -19.85
C GLU A 43 -8.79 -24.97 -21.27
N PRO A 44 -7.88 -25.95 -21.47
CA PRO A 44 -7.71 -26.56 -22.80
C PRO A 44 -8.95 -27.37 -23.22
N ASN A 45 -9.60 -28.02 -22.25
CA ASN A 45 -10.82 -28.80 -22.48
C ASN A 45 -11.88 -28.42 -21.43
N PRO A 46 -13.08 -27.99 -21.84
CA PRO A 46 -14.13 -27.67 -20.89
C PRO A 46 -14.54 -28.93 -20.12
N GLY A 47 -14.50 -28.86 -18.79
CA GLY A 47 -14.92 -29.96 -17.91
C GLY A 47 -13.79 -30.83 -17.35
N THR A 48 -12.52 -30.57 -17.70
CA THR A 48 -11.37 -31.21 -17.06
C THR A 48 -10.79 -30.32 -15.95
N PRO A 49 -10.16 -30.91 -14.91
CA PRO A 49 -9.48 -30.15 -13.86
C PRO A 49 -8.07 -29.66 -14.30
N GLU A 50 -7.80 -29.68 -15.59
CA GLU A 50 -6.51 -29.33 -16.17
C GLU A 50 -6.58 -27.91 -16.73
N PHE A 51 -5.52 -27.14 -16.52
CA PHE A 51 -5.39 -25.78 -17.00
C PHE A 51 -4.04 -25.64 -17.72
N LEU A 52 -3.92 -24.64 -18.58
CA LEU A 52 -2.66 -24.29 -19.24
C LEU A 52 -2.31 -22.84 -18.90
N LEU A 53 -1.05 -22.58 -18.60
CA LEU A 53 -0.48 -21.24 -18.57
C LEU A 53 0.02 -20.89 -19.96
N LEU A 54 -0.47 -19.78 -20.51
CA LEU A 54 -0.18 -19.29 -21.83
C LEU A 54 0.59 -17.97 -21.77
N SER A 55 1.49 -17.76 -22.72
CA SER A 55 2.12 -16.47 -22.99
C SER A 55 1.12 -15.48 -23.63
N SER A 56 1.54 -14.23 -23.80
CA SER A 56 0.77 -13.20 -24.52
C SER A 56 0.41 -13.61 -25.95
N ASP A 57 1.27 -14.41 -26.59
CA ASP A 57 1.10 -14.89 -27.97
C ASP A 57 0.24 -16.16 -28.04
N GLY A 58 -0.20 -16.70 -26.90
CA GLY A 58 -0.98 -17.92 -26.79
C GLY A 58 -0.16 -19.20 -26.81
N GLU A 59 1.17 -19.11 -26.66
CA GLU A 59 2.04 -20.29 -26.55
C GLU A 59 1.88 -20.93 -25.17
N GLU A 60 1.83 -22.26 -25.13
CA GLU A 60 1.78 -23.01 -23.88
C GLU A 60 3.13 -22.96 -23.17
N LEU A 61 3.15 -22.39 -21.98
CA LEU A 61 4.34 -22.33 -21.11
C LEU A 61 4.37 -23.52 -20.16
N CYS A 62 3.26 -23.75 -19.46
CA CYS A 62 3.17 -24.78 -18.42
C CYS A 62 1.80 -25.46 -18.40
N GLN A 63 1.79 -26.75 -18.06
CA GLN A 63 0.58 -27.41 -17.59
C GLN A 63 0.32 -27.01 -16.14
N VAL A 64 -0.94 -26.71 -15.81
CA VAL A 64 -1.35 -26.22 -14.49
C VAL A 64 -2.41 -27.15 -13.92
N LYS A 65 -2.19 -27.62 -12.69
CA LYS A 65 -3.10 -28.51 -11.97
C LYS A 65 -3.51 -27.91 -10.63
N LEU A 66 -4.81 -27.79 -10.40
CA LEU A 66 -5.35 -27.39 -9.10
C LEU A 66 -5.44 -28.61 -8.16
N VAL A 67 -4.84 -28.49 -6.99
CA VAL A 67 -4.82 -29.52 -5.94
C VAL A 67 -5.33 -28.92 -4.63
N GLU A 68 -6.22 -29.63 -3.96
CA GLU A 68 -6.63 -29.30 -2.59
C GLU A 68 -5.65 -29.91 -1.59
N ALA A 69 -4.79 -29.07 -1.00
CA ALA A 69 -3.91 -29.45 0.10
C ALA A 69 -4.54 -29.06 1.45
N GLU A 70 -4.05 -29.63 2.56
CA GLU A 70 -4.51 -29.28 3.91
C GLU A 70 -4.40 -27.77 4.20
N SER A 71 -3.34 -27.13 3.70
CA SER A 71 -3.09 -25.69 3.81
C SER A 71 -3.96 -24.84 2.88
N GLY A 72 -4.72 -25.44 1.97
CA GLY A 72 -5.62 -24.78 1.03
C GLY A 72 -5.31 -25.07 -0.44
N PRO A 73 -6.01 -24.37 -1.37
CA PRO A 73 -5.84 -24.56 -2.79
C PRO A 73 -4.40 -24.25 -3.23
N THR A 74 -3.82 -25.18 -4.00
CA THR A 74 -2.45 -25.10 -4.50
C THR A 74 -2.45 -25.41 -5.99
N LEU A 75 -1.72 -24.62 -6.77
CA LEU A 75 -1.45 -24.89 -8.18
C LEU A 75 -0.09 -25.55 -8.30
N GLN A 76 -0.05 -26.66 -9.02
CA GLN A 76 1.18 -27.31 -9.46
C GLN A 76 1.35 -26.99 -10.94
N LEU A 77 2.43 -26.30 -11.27
CA LEU A 77 2.79 -25.95 -12.63
C LEU A 77 3.93 -26.86 -13.07
N GLN A 78 3.84 -27.39 -14.28
CA GLN A 78 4.88 -28.19 -14.90
C GLN A 78 5.22 -27.58 -16.26
N GLY A 79 6.43 -27.05 -16.38
CA GLY A 79 6.98 -26.55 -17.63
C GLY A 79 7.27 -27.69 -18.61
N GLN A 80 7.38 -27.35 -19.89
CA GLN A 80 7.72 -28.32 -20.94
C GLN A 80 9.14 -28.91 -20.79
N ASP A 81 10.01 -28.21 -20.08
CA ASP A 81 11.36 -28.62 -19.70
C ASP A 81 11.40 -29.58 -18.49
N GLY A 82 10.25 -29.85 -17.88
CA GLY A 82 10.12 -30.68 -16.68
C GLY A 82 10.34 -29.91 -15.37
N HIS A 83 10.61 -28.59 -15.43
CA HIS A 83 10.66 -27.77 -14.22
C HIS A 83 9.26 -27.71 -13.58
N THR A 84 9.21 -27.79 -12.25
CA THR A 84 7.95 -27.75 -11.50
C THR A 84 7.92 -26.56 -10.57
N GLU A 85 6.83 -25.81 -10.61
CA GLU A 85 6.60 -24.67 -9.73
C GLU A 85 5.32 -24.89 -8.92
N THR A 86 5.27 -24.36 -7.69
CA THR A 86 4.11 -24.52 -6.81
C THR A 86 3.60 -23.17 -6.36
N TRP A 87 2.33 -22.87 -6.67
CA TRP A 87 1.70 -21.61 -6.25
C TRP A 87 0.64 -21.88 -5.18
N ARG A 88 0.70 -21.18 -4.06
CA ARG A 88 -0.23 -21.35 -2.93
C ARG A 88 -1.25 -20.22 -2.88
N LYS A 89 -2.54 -20.52 -2.75
CA LYS A 89 -3.57 -19.49 -2.65
C LYS A 89 -3.45 -18.76 -1.31
N ILE A 90 -3.27 -17.45 -1.35
CA ILE A 90 -3.23 -16.61 -0.15
C ILE A 90 -4.66 -16.50 0.37
N ARG A 91 -4.96 -17.16 1.48
CA ARG A 91 -6.26 -17.04 2.15
C ARG A 91 -6.47 -15.58 2.55
N GLN A 92 -7.57 -14.97 2.10
CA GLN A 92 -8.06 -13.73 2.67
C GLN A 92 -8.65 -14.03 4.06
N ASP A 93 -7.83 -14.40 5.02
CA ASP A 93 -8.21 -14.16 6.41
C ASP A 93 -8.39 -12.65 6.54
N ALA A 94 -9.55 -12.24 7.08
CA ALA A 94 -9.86 -10.83 7.26
C ALA A 94 -8.64 -10.10 7.83
N PRO A 95 -8.21 -8.96 7.24
CA PRO A 95 -6.99 -8.29 7.67
C PRO A 95 -7.08 -8.12 9.17
N LYS A 96 -6.08 -8.65 9.89
CA LYS A 96 -6.06 -8.67 11.35
C LYS A 96 -6.25 -7.24 11.81
N THR A 97 -7.48 -6.91 12.21
CA THR A 97 -7.85 -5.54 12.53
C THR A 97 -7.17 -5.23 13.85
N VAL A 98 -5.99 -4.63 13.77
CA VAL A 98 -5.29 -4.15 14.96
C VAL A 98 -6.15 -3.04 15.52
N SER A 99 -6.97 -3.39 16.51
CA SER A 99 -7.80 -2.45 17.24
C SER A 99 -6.87 -1.44 17.90
N ARG A 100 -6.77 -0.25 17.32
CA ARG A 100 -6.12 0.87 17.99
C ARG A 100 -6.91 1.15 19.27
N LYS A 101 -6.19 1.36 20.38
CA LYS A 101 -6.81 1.73 21.66
C LYS A 101 -7.76 2.91 21.42
N LYS A 102 -9.04 2.78 21.79
CA LYS A 102 -10.04 3.86 21.72
C LYS A 102 -9.43 5.12 22.35
N GLY A 103 -9.34 6.21 21.58
CA GLY A 103 -8.78 7.49 22.01
C GLY A 103 -7.32 7.76 21.60
N ALA A 104 -6.69 6.89 20.80
CA ALA A 104 -5.37 7.20 20.23
C ALA A 104 -5.47 8.33 19.19
N LEU A 105 -4.98 9.52 19.56
CA LEU A 105 -4.84 10.67 18.67
C LEU A 105 -4.06 10.29 17.40
N PRO A 106 -4.52 10.68 16.19
CA PRO A 106 -3.77 10.45 14.97
C PRO A 106 -2.45 11.23 15.06
N ARG A 107 -1.33 10.51 15.05
CA ARG A 107 -0.01 11.12 15.00
C ARG A 107 0.23 11.55 13.55
N ILE A 108 -0.01 12.82 13.27
CA ILE A 108 0.35 13.43 11.99
C ILE A 108 1.87 13.51 11.97
N PHE A 109 2.51 12.70 11.12
CA PHE A 109 3.92 12.87 10.79
C PHE A 109 4.03 14.09 9.86
N THR A 110 4.18 15.30 10.43
CA THR A 110 4.77 16.38 9.65
C THR A 110 6.26 16.07 9.52
N LYS A 111 6.68 15.76 8.30
CA LYS A 111 8.08 15.61 7.91
C LYS A 111 8.72 17.01 7.92
N ASP A 112 8.97 17.56 9.11
CA ASP A 112 9.84 18.72 9.29
C ASP A 112 11.29 18.25 9.12
N TRP A 113 11.70 18.08 7.85
CA TRP A 113 13.11 17.94 7.53
C TRP A 113 13.81 19.25 7.90
N GLY A 114 14.75 19.16 8.84
CA GLY A 114 15.51 20.29 9.34
C GLY A 114 16.13 21.12 8.22
N ARG A 115 15.66 22.36 8.09
CA ARG A 115 16.49 23.46 7.58
C ARG A 115 16.81 24.39 8.74
N LYS A 116 17.93 24.11 9.42
CA LYS A 116 18.76 25.20 9.95
C LYS A 116 19.91 25.37 8.96
N GLN A 117 19.66 26.15 7.91
CA GLN A 117 20.76 26.91 7.32
C GLN A 117 21.00 28.11 8.22
N GLU A 118 22.13 28.05 8.89
CA GLU A 118 22.82 29.18 9.49
C GLU A 118 23.30 30.11 8.38
N SER A 119 22.98 31.41 8.48
CA SER A 119 23.92 32.53 8.27
C SER A 119 23.20 33.83 7.87
N MET A 120 23.52 34.87 8.65
CA MET A 120 23.51 36.30 8.33
C MET A 120 22.17 37.02 8.10
N LYS A 121 21.81 37.90 9.06
CA LYS A 121 22.17 39.34 8.97
C LYS A 121 21.82 40.07 10.28
N LYS A 122 22.85 40.52 10.99
CA LYS A 122 22.75 41.67 11.91
C LYS A 122 22.37 42.89 11.06
N GLY A 123 21.19 43.44 11.29
CA GLY A 123 20.68 44.63 10.60
C GLY A 123 19.58 45.27 11.44
N ASN A 124 19.91 46.39 12.05
CA ASN A 124 19.24 47.05 13.16
C ASN A 124 18.03 47.89 12.69
N ARG A 125 16.88 47.77 13.40
CA ARG A 125 15.71 48.70 13.47
C ARG A 125 14.95 48.93 12.14
N VAL A 126 13.62 49.06 12.10
CA VAL A 126 12.74 50.06 12.75
C VAL A 126 11.26 49.55 12.80
N PRO A 127 10.24 50.35 13.22
CA PRO A 127 9.58 50.35 14.52
C PRO A 127 8.19 49.66 14.53
N ARG A 128 7.71 49.22 15.70
CA ARG A 128 6.26 49.02 15.88
C ARG A 128 5.69 49.89 16.98
N ARG A 129 4.72 50.70 16.54
CA ARG A 129 3.94 51.71 17.23
C ARG A 129 3.39 51.18 18.56
N ARG A 130 3.65 51.94 19.63
CA ARG A 130 2.90 51.81 20.89
C ARG A 130 1.46 52.24 20.63
N LEU A 131 0.52 51.30 20.78
CA LEU A 131 -0.89 51.63 20.90
C LEU A 131 -1.10 52.34 22.25
N PRO A 132 -1.85 53.45 22.30
CA PRO A 132 -2.16 54.11 23.56
C PRO A 132 -3.15 53.27 24.40
N PRO A 133 -3.01 53.25 25.73
CA PRO A 133 -3.92 52.53 26.61
C PRO A 133 -5.29 53.22 26.67
N ARG A 134 -6.33 52.38 26.60
CA ARG A 134 -7.75 52.75 26.67
C ARG A 134 -8.09 53.29 28.06
N THR A 135 -8.91 54.32 28.05
CA THR A 135 -9.31 55.20 29.15
C THR A 135 -10.03 54.49 30.30
N ARG A 136 -9.69 54.87 31.54
CA ARG A 136 -10.56 54.69 32.71
C ARG A 136 -10.79 56.04 33.39
N ARG A 137 -11.98 56.59 33.13
CA ARG A 137 -12.66 57.67 33.88
C ARG A 137 -12.42 57.52 35.39
N ARG A 138 -12.17 58.62 36.12
CA ARG A 138 -13.11 59.18 37.12
C ARG A 138 -12.55 60.40 37.87
N LYS A 139 -13.39 61.45 37.86
CA LYS A 139 -13.61 62.54 38.83
C LYS A 139 -12.60 63.68 38.96
N GLU A 140 -13.03 64.79 38.39
CA GLU A 140 -12.89 66.18 38.84
C GLU A 140 -12.84 66.34 40.37
N ARG A 141 -12.02 67.29 40.83
CA ARG A 141 -12.52 68.49 41.53
C ARG A 141 -11.48 69.61 41.53
N LYS A 142 -11.98 70.82 41.24
CA LYS A 142 -11.30 72.12 41.12
C LYS A 142 -10.99 72.76 42.48
N ALA A 143 -10.23 73.86 42.36
CA ALA A 143 -9.98 74.98 43.28
C ALA A 143 -8.69 74.84 44.10
N SER A 144 -7.81 75.83 44.22
CA SER A 144 -7.55 77.14 43.59
C SER A 144 -6.15 77.57 44.09
N PRO A 145 -5.47 78.55 43.45
CA PRO A 145 -4.13 79.00 43.83
C PRO A 145 -4.16 80.16 44.84
N GLY A 146 -3.08 80.34 45.60
CA GLY A 146 -2.78 81.64 46.21
C GLY A 146 -2.06 81.60 47.55
N LEU A 147 -0.78 82.03 47.47
CA LEU A 147 0.08 82.65 48.50
C LEU A 147 0.55 81.81 49.68
#